data_AF-A0A8J2XC38-F1
#
_entry.id   AF-A0A8J2XC38-F1
#
_cell.length_a   1.000
_cell.length_b   1.000
_cell.length_c   1.000
_cell.angle_alpha   90.00
_cell.angle_beta   90.00
_cell.angle_gamma   90.00
#
_symmetry.space_group_name_H-M   'P 1'
#
loop_
_entity.id
_entity.type
_entity.pdbx_description
1 polymer ?
#
loop_
_entity_poly.entity_id
_entity_poly.type
_entity_poly.pdbx_seq_one_letter_code
_entity_poly.pdbx_strand_id
1 'polypeptide(L)' 'MHTLAQWTVKDYHKMIDAGILSERHVELIAGDIIEMSPEGSTHRFINYRGVIYLRSHYFKNKLS' A
#
# COMPACT_ATOMS: atom_id res chain seq x y z
N MET A 1 -12.69 -29.80 -9.39
CA MET A 1 -11.58 -28.93 -8.95
C MET A 1 -12.16 -27.54 -8.77
N HIS A 2 -12.04 -26.94 -7.58
CA HIS A 2 -12.41 -25.55 -7.34
C HIS A 2 -11.11 -24.75 -7.19
N THR A 3 -10.99 -23.65 -7.93
CA THR A 3 -9.89 -22.69 -7.80
C THR A 3 -10.33 -21.55 -6.89
N LEU A 4 -9.41 -21.02 -6.11
CA LEU A 4 -9.68 -19.82 -5.31
C LEU A 4 -9.88 -18.63 -6.25
N ALA A 5 -10.94 -17.85 -6.01
CA ALA A 5 -11.16 -16.61 -6.71
C ALA A 5 -10.16 -15.56 -6.22
N GLN A 6 -9.47 -14.90 -7.14
CA GLN A 6 -8.54 -13.82 -6.84
C GLN A 6 -9.26 -12.48 -6.80
N TRP A 7 -8.87 -11.62 -5.86
CA TRP A 7 -9.42 -10.29 -5.69
C TRP A 7 -8.79 -9.31 -6.66
N THR A 8 -9.61 -8.43 -7.24
CA THR A 8 -9.10 -7.30 -8.00
C THR A 8 -8.87 -6.10 -7.08
N VAL A 9 -8.06 -5.13 -7.53
CA VAL A 9 -7.88 -3.84 -6.85
C VAL A 9 -9.23 -3.15 -6.62
N LYS A 10 -10.17 -3.27 -7.57
CA LYS A 10 -11.51 -2.70 -7.45
C LYS A 10 -12.31 -3.35 -6.32
N ASP A 11 -12.22 -4.67 -6.17
CA ASP A 11 -12.93 -5.39 -5.11
C ASP A 11 -12.32 -5.07 -3.75
N TYR A 12 -10.99 -4.98 -3.67
CA TYR A 12 -10.28 -4.53 -2.48
C TYR A 12 -10.73 -3.13 -2.02
N HIS A 13 -10.82 -2.16 -2.93
CA HIS A 13 -11.32 -0.81 -2.58
C HIS A 13 -12.78 -0.84 -2.10
N LYS A 14 -13.64 -1.61 -2.76
CA LYS A 14 -15.04 -1.76 -2.29
C LYS A 14 -15.13 -2.36 -0.90
N MET A 15 -14.24 -3.29 -0.55
CA MET A 15 -14.19 -3.88 0.80
C MET A 15 -13.73 -2.87 1.85
N ILE A 16 -12.79 -1.98 1.50
CA ILE A 16 -12.40 -0.86 2.36
C ILE A 16 -13.57 0.11 2.55
N ASP A 17 -14.22 0.53 1.47
CA ASP A 17 -15.35 1.45 1.51
C ASP A 17 -16.54 0.87 2.31
N ALA A 18 -16.76 -0.44 2.21
CA ALA A 18 -17.76 -1.16 2.98
C ALA A 18 -17.35 -1.43 4.44
N GLY A 19 -16.12 -1.09 4.85
CA GLY A 19 -15.61 -1.33 6.19
C GLY A 19 -15.30 -2.79 6.53
N ILE A 20 -15.28 -3.69 5.54
CA ILE A 20 -15.05 -5.13 5.76
C ILE A 20 -13.63 -5.39 6.30
N LEU A 21 -12.68 -4.54 5.89
CA LEU A 21 -11.27 -4.63 6.26
C LEU A 21 -10.86 -3.56 7.29
N SER A 22 -11.81 -2.80 7.87
CA SER A 22 -11.47 -1.64 8.71
C SER A 22 -10.74 -1.98 10.01
N GLU A 23 -10.95 -3.19 10.54
CA GLU A 23 -10.32 -3.67 11.78
C GLU A 23 -9.11 -4.58 11.51
N ARG A 24 -8.72 -4.77 10.24
CA ARG A 24 -7.64 -5.67 9.85
C ARG A 24 -6.58 -4.90 9.06
N HIS A 25 -5.33 -5.03 9.47
CA HIS A 25 -4.22 -4.51 8.69
C HIS A 25 -3.88 -5.52 7.60
N VAL A 26 -4.37 -5.29 6.39
CA VAL A 26 -4.21 -6.22 5.26
C VAL A 26 -3.71 -5.50 4.01
N GLU A 27 -3.05 -6.26 3.13
CA GLU A 27 -2.59 -5.79 1.83
C GLU A 27 -3.04 -6.74 0.72
N LEU A 28 -3.34 -6.19 -0.47
CA LEU A 28 -3.64 -6.98 -1.67
C LEU A 28 -2.34 -7.28 -2.43
N ILE A 29 -1.91 -8.54 -2.44
CA ILE A 29 -0.71 -9.01 -3.16
C ILE A 29 -1.11 -10.12 -4.12
N ALA A 30 -0.85 -9.92 -5.41
CA ALA A 30 -1.10 -10.91 -6.48
C ALA A 30 -2.53 -11.51 -6.52
N GLY A 31 -3.53 -10.77 -6.01
CA GLY A 31 -4.92 -11.20 -5.93
C GLY A 31 -5.33 -11.79 -4.59
N ASP A 32 -4.41 -11.90 -3.63
CA ASP A 32 -4.66 -12.37 -2.28
C ASP A 32 -4.66 -11.21 -1.29
N ILE A 33 -5.61 -11.22 -0.35
CA ILE A 33 -5.63 -10.28 0.77
C ILE A 33 -4.88 -10.95 1.92
N ILE A 34 -3.69 -10.46 2.21
CA ILE A 34 -2.82 -10.99 3.26
C ILE A 34 -2.87 -10.11 4.50
N GLU A 35 -2.92 -10.72 5.68
CA GLU A 35 -2.79 -9.98 6.95
C GLU A 35 -1.33 -9.60 7.16
N MET A 36 -1.12 -8.29 7.35
CA MET A 36 0.16 -7.76 7.72
C MET A 36 0.25 -7.75 9.24
N SER A 37 1.30 -8.35 9.79
CA SER A 37 1.67 -8.12 11.19
C SER A 37 1.73 -6.60 11.40
N PRO A 38 1.15 -6.05 12.49
CA PRO A 38 1.31 -4.64 12.78
C PRO A 38 2.80 -4.36 12.88
N GLU A 39 3.36 -3.72 11.86
CA GLU A 39 4.78 -3.37 11.84
C GLU A 39 5.00 -2.38 12.98
N GLY A 40 5.47 -2.89 14.11
CA GLY A 40 5.75 -2.11 15.30
C GLY A 40 6.54 -0.87 14.93
N SER A 41 5.88 0.30 14.94
CA SER A 41 6.45 1.64 14.90
C SER A 41 7.62 1.93 13.92
N THR A 42 7.81 1.18 12.83
CA THR A 42 9.03 1.33 11.99
C THR A 42 8.71 1.59 10.51
N HIS A 43 7.59 1.11 9.98
CA HIS A 43 7.27 1.26 8.56
C HIS A 43 6.44 2.49 8.19
N ARG A 44 5.99 3.28 9.17
CA ARG A 44 5.56 4.67 8.92
C ARG A 44 6.73 5.62 8.63
N PHE A 45 7.97 5.13 8.53
CA PHE A 45 9.16 5.95 8.31
C PHE A 45 9.94 5.69 7.01
N ILE A 46 9.55 4.73 6.16
CA ILE A 46 10.24 4.52 4.87
C ILE A 46 9.38 5.00 3.69
N ASN A 47 8.78 6.18 3.83
CA ASN A 47 8.44 7.00 2.67
C ASN A 47 8.84 8.48 2.84
N TYR A 48 9.74 8.79 3.79
CA TYR A 48 10.23 10.15 4.02
C TYR A 48 11.66 10.40 3.49
N ARG A 49 12.48 9.36 3.26
CA ARG A 49 13.84 9.54 2.70
C ARG A 49 13.89 9.53 1.18
N GLY A 50 13.12 8.65 0.53
CA GLY A 50 13.04 8.57 -0.94
C GLY A 50 12.39 9.82 -1.57
N VAL A 51 11.27 10.28 -0.99
CA VAL A 51 10.57 11.49 -1.46
C VAL A 51 11.43 12.74 -1.31
N ILE A 52 12.20 12.90 -0.22
CA ILE A 52 13.09 14.05 -0.05
C ILE A 52 14.23 14.04 -1.07
N TYR A 53 14.83 12.88 -1.35
CA TYR A 53 15.89 12.76 -2.36
C TYR A 53 15.37 13.04 -3.78
N LEU A 54 14.21 12.48 -4.15
CA LEU A 54 13.60 12.75 -5.45
C LEU A 54 13.17 14.23 -5.57
N ARG A 55 12.66 14.82 -4.49
CA ARG A 55 12.26 16.24 -4.47
C ARG A 55 13.47 17.17 -4.57
N SER A 56 14.59 16.89 -3.90
CA SER A 56 15.78 17.76 -3.98
C SER A 56 16.44 17.76 -5.37
N HIS A 57 16.40 16.64 -6.09
CA HIS A 57 16.95 16.54 -7.44
C HIS A 57 16.04 17.11 -8.54
N TYR A 58 14.71 17.07 -8.37
CA TYR A 58 13.77 17.63 -9.35
C TYR A 58 13.80 19.17 -9.40
N PHE A 59 14.02 19.84 -8.26
CA PHE A 59 14.06 21.32 -8.21
C PHE A 59 15.39 21.92 -8.68
N LYS A 60 16.51 21.18 -8.62
CA LYS A 60 17.81 21.66 -9.10
C LYS A 60 17.91 21.79 -10.62
N ASN A 61 17.13 21.02 -11.38
CA ASN A 61 17.16 21.03 -12.86
C ASN A 61 16.19 22.04 -13.50
N LYS A 62 15.50 22.88 -12.72
CA LYS A 62 14.56 23.89 -13.24
C LYS A 62 15.00 25.34 -13.03
N LEU A 63 16.21 25.55 -12.51
CA LEU A 63 16.83 26.87 -12.26
C LEU A 63 18.27 26.95 -12.81
N SER A 64 18.59 26.11 -13.80
CA SER A 64 19.83 26.15 -14.60
C SER A 64 19.48 26.22 -16.07
#